data_AF-A0AA36EJ90-F1
#
_entry.id   AF-A0AA36EJ90-F1
#
_cell.length_a   1.000
_cell.length_b   1.000
_cell.length_c   1.000
_cell.angle_alpha   90.00
_cell.angle_beta   90.00
_cell.angle_gamma   90.00
#
_symmetry.space_group_name_H-M   'P 1'
#
loop_
_entity.id
_entity.type
_entity.pdbx_description
1 polymer ?
#
loop_
_entity_poly.entity_id
_entity_poly.type
_entity_poly.pdbx_seq_one_letter_code
_entity_poly.pdbx_strand_id
1 'polypeptide(L)'
;MKFPPKHTKHALSGLSDTESVGLLCWHAFGNNDPKKGYEKEAQRLSGYCGGHPLALKVLGSSLINEDAAIWSDVLEMLEAKGYLTDVQENVQKALQISLDSLSGDYKELFKHIACFFVGKEREVTETILKERGFKHHMGSPSSLIDVFSQLEEEMS
;
A
#
# COMPACT_ATOMS: atom_id res chain seq x y z
N MET A 1 -21.92 -0.72 28.18
CA MET A 1 -20.69 -1.37 28.69
C MET A 1 -19.60 -1.19 27.64
N LYS A 2 -18.44 -0.61 27.99
CA LYS A 2 -17.29 -0.47 27.08
C LYS A 2 -16.39 -1.68 27.29
N PHE A 3 -16.26 -2.54 26.28
CA PHE A 3 -15.28 -3.63 26.31
C PHE A 3 -13.92 -3.08 25.91
N PRO A 4 -12.86 -3.26 26.71
CA PRO A 4 -11.53 -2.88 26.30
C PRO A 4 -11.09 -3.77 25.12
N PRO A 5 -10.46 -3.20 24.07
CA PRO A 5 -9.93 -3.99 22.97
C PRO A 5 -8.90 -5.00 23.50
N LYS A 6 -9.00 -6.25 23.06
CA LYS A 6 -8.04 -7.33 23.41
C LYS A 6 -6.74 -7.24 22.60
N HIS A 7 -6.66 -6.33 21.63
CA HIS A 7 -5.48 -6.13 20.81
C HIS A 7 -4.65 -4.96 21.35
N THR A 8 -3.35 -5.16 21.41
CA THR A 8 -2.38 -4.10 21.72
C THR A 8 -2.01 -3.42 20.40
N LYS A 9 -2.27 -2.11 20.29
CA LYS A 9 -1.77 -1.34 19.15
C LYS A 9 -0.26 -1.23 19.26
N HIS A 10 0.46 -1.87 18.35
CA HIS A 10 1.88 -1.69 18.17
C HIS A 10 2.09 -0.73 16.99
N ALA A 11 2.71 0.42 17.25
CA ALA A 11 3.11 1.31 16.17
C ALA A 11 4.30 0.67 15.44
N LEU A 12 4.07 0.21 14.21
CA LEU A 12 5.14 -0.17 13.31
C LEU A 12 5.77 1.13 12.78
N SER A 13 6.96 1.44 13.27
CA SER A 13 7.79 2.49 12.67
C SER A 13 8.49 1.90 11.45
N GLY A 14 8.69 2.73 10.42
CA GLY A 14 9.52 2.37 9.28
C GLY A 14 10.96 2.11 9.72
N LEU A 15 11.71 1.38 8.89
CA LEU A 15 13.12 1.09 9.12
C LEU A 15 13.93 2.39 9.08
N SER A 16 14.99 2.47 9.88
CA SER A 16 15.99 3.54 9.76
C SER A 16 16.68 3.50 8.39
N ASP A 17 17.31 4.59 7.96
CA ASP A 17 18.03 4.65 6.69
C ASP A 17 19.09 3.53 6.58
N THR A 18 19.80 3.26 7.67
CA THR A 18 20.82 2.20 7.74
C THR A 18 20.22 0.81 7.61
N GLU A 19 19.11 0.55 8.30
CA GLU A 19 18.41 -0.75 8.21
C GLU A 19 17.76 -0.93 6.84
N SER A 20 17.30 0.16 6.24
CA SER A 20 16.65 0.16 4.95
C SER A 20 17.64 -0.18 3.83
N VAL A 21 18.83 0.43 3.84
CA VAL A 21 19.92 0.07 2.92
C VAL A 21 20.31 -1.39 3.14
N GLY A 22 20.44 -1.79 4.42
CA GLY A 22 20.75 -3.17 4.79
C GLY A 22 19.79 -4.19 4.19
N LEU A 23 18.48 -3.94 4.34
CA LEU A 23 17.44 -4.82 3.84
C LEU A 23 17.39 -4.87 2.31
N LEU A 24 17.57 -3.72 1.64
CA LEU A 24 17.64 -3.66 0.18
C LEU A 24 18.82 -4.50 -0.35
N CYS A 25 20.02 -4.30 0.22
CA CYS A 25 21.22 -5.02 -0.17
C CYS A 25 21.11 -6.52 0.14
N TRP A 26 20.49 -6.88 1.26
CA TRP A 26 20.24 -8.28 1.60
C TRP A 26 19.42 -8.98 0.51
N HIS A 27 18.37 -8.33 0.03
CA HIS A 27 17.51 -8.89 -0.99
C HIS A 27 18.11 -8.88 -2.40
N ALA A 28 19.03 -7.96 -2.70
CA ALA A 28 19.69 -7.90 -4.00
C ALA A 28 20.97 -8.75 -4.11
N PHE A 29 21.71 -8.91 -3.01
CA PHE A 29 23.04 -9.52 -3.01
C PHE A 29 23.20 -10.67 -2.01
N GLY A 30 22.24 -10.89 -1.10
CA GLY A 30 22.40 -11.80 0.03
C GLY A 30 23.36 -11.28 1.11
N ASN A 31 23.68 -9.98 1.10
CA ASN A 31 24.54 -9.33 2.09
C ASN A 31 23.93 -7.98 2.49
N ASN A 32 23.98 -7.65 3.78
CA ASN A 32 23.46 -6.38 4.29
C ASN A 32 24.30 -5.18 3.86
N ASP A 33 25.56 -5.37 3.49
CA ASP A 33 26.40 -4.27 3.04
C ASP A 33 26.31 -4.06 1.51
N PRO A 34 26.24 -2.80 1.04
CA PRO A 34 26.31 -2.52 -0.39
C PRO A 34 27.67 -2.95 -0.96
N LYS A 35 27.66 -3.48 -2.18
CA LYS A 35 28.89 -3.77 -2.93
C LYS A 35 29.57 -2.46 -3.31
N LYS A 36 30.90 -2.52 -3.49
CA LYS A 36 31.68 -1.38 -3.97
C LYS A 36 31.16 -0.90 -5.33
N GLY A 37 30.82 0.38 -5.43
CA GLY A 37 30.22 1.00 -6.61
C GLY A 37 28.69 1.02 -6.63
N TYR A 38 28.03 0.52 -5.57
CA TYR A 38 26.56 0.53 -5.42
C TYR A 38 26.11 1.37 -4.21
N GLU A 39 27.04 1.94 -3.43
CA GLU A 39 26.73 2.59 -2.16
C GLU A 39 25.77 3.78 -2.34
N LYS A 40 25.97 4.55 -3.42
CA LYS A 40 25.16 5.73 -3.73
C LYS A 40 23.76 5.32 -4.20
N GLU A 41 23.67 4.33 -5.08
CA GLU A 41 22.44 3.83 -5.67
C GLU A 41 21.58 3.13 -4.60
N ALA A 42 22.21 2.34 -3.73
CA ALA A 42 21.55 1.69 -2.60
C ALA A 42 20.95 2.72 -1.62
N GLN A 43 21.67 3.80 -1.31
CA GLN A 43 21.13 4.89 -0.49
C GLN A 43 19.94 5.58 -1.15
N ARG A 44 20.03 5.92 -2.43
CA ARG A 44 18.94 6.62 -3.13
C ARG A 44 17.68 5.76 -3.27
N LEU A 45 17.82 4.52 -3.72
CA LEU A 45 16.69 3.57 -3.82
C LEU A 45 16.07 3.28 -2.46
N SER A 46 16.90 3.12 -1.43
CA SER A 46 16.42 2.93 -0.07
C SER A 46 15.62 4.14 0.44
N GLY A 47 16.10 5.35 0.16
CA GLY A 47 15.39 6.59 0.47
C GLY A 47 14.05 6.71 -0.26
N TYR A 48 13.98 6.28 -1.54
CA TYR A 48 12.72 6.23 -2.29
C TYR A 48 11.68 5.32 -1.61
N CYS A 49 12.10 4.19 -1.03
CA CYS A 49 11.21 3.28 -0.30
C CYS A 49 10.70 3.81 1.04
N GLY A 50 11.23 4.92 1.56
CA GLY A 50 10.75 5.56 2.79
C GLY A 50 10.74 4.67 4.04
N GLY A 51 11.66 3.70 4.12
CA GLY A 51 11.73 2.76 5.24
C GLY A 51 10.64 1.68 5.26
N HIS A 52 9.87 1.52 4.17
CA HIS A 52 8.85 0.48 4.07
C HIS A 52 9.49 -0.90 3.78
N PRO A 53 9.46 -1.87 4.73
CA PRO A 53 10.20 -3.13 4.59
C PRO A 53 9.80 -3.93 3.34
N LEU A 54 8.51 -3.89 2.98
CA LEU A 54 8.01 -4.61 1.81
C LEU A 54 8.51 -3.98 0.50
N ALA A 55 8.54 -2.65 0.41
CA ALA A 55 9.02 -1.96 -0.78
C ALA A 55 10.51 -2.24 -1.02
N LEU A 56 11.31 -2.19 0.05
CA LEU A 56 12.73 -2.53 0.03
C LEU A 56 12.97 -3.98 -0.40
N LYS A 57 12.16 -4.92 0.10
CA LYS A 57 12.26 -6.33 -0.27
C LYS A 57 11.92 -6.56 -1.75
N VAL A 58 10.82 -5.98 -2.23
CA VAL A 58 10.39 -6.10 -3.63
C VAL A 58 11.44 -5.52 -4.56
N LEU A 59 11.90 -4.30 -4.30
CA LEU A 59 12.93 -3.65 -5.11
C LEU A 59 14.26 -4.41 -5.07
N GLY A 60 14.73 -4.78 -3.87
CA GLY A 60 15.98 -5.54 -3.73
C GLY A 60 15.92 -6.87 -4.49
N SER A 61 14.79 -7.58 -4.41
CA SER A 61 14.61 -8.86 -5.12
C SER A 61 14.51 -8.69 -6.64
N SER A 62 14.04 -7.53 -7.13
CA SER A 62 14.00 -7.23 -8.57
C SER A 62 15.37 -6.87 -9.16
N LEU A 63 16.35 -6.55 -8.30
CA LEU A 63 17.69 -6.08 -8.67
C LEU A 63 18.78 -7.15 -8.43
N ILE A 64 18.38 -8.42 -8.26
CA ILE A 64 19.31 -9.52 -8.00
C ILE A 64 20.29 -9.66 -9.17
N ASN A 65 21.58 -9.58 -8.86
CA ASN A 65 22.69 -9.68 -9.82
C ASN A 65 22.71 -8.59 -10.92
N GLU A 66 21.97 -7.50 -10.75
CA GLU A 66 21.98 -6.39 -11.70
C GLU A 66 23.16 -5.42 -11.48
N ASP A 67 23.55 -4.74 -12.54
CA ASP A 67 24.64 -3.74 -12.51
C ASP A 67 24.18 -2.41 -11.87
N ALA A 68 25.12 -1.67 -11.29
CA ALA A 68 24.81 -0.37 -10.65
C ALA A 68 24.17 0.64 -11.62
N ALA A 69 24.46 0.54 -12.92
CA ALA A 69 23.79 1.32 -13.95
C ALA A 69 22.29 1.02 -14.02
N ILE A 70 21.89 -0.26 -13.95
CA ILE A 70 20.49 -0.68 -13.91
C ILE A 70 19.79 -0.16 -12.66
N TRP A 71 20.47 -0.11 -11.52
CA TRP A 71 19.91 0.47 -10.30
C TRP A 71 19.60 1.96 -10.49
N SER A 72 20.49 2.69 -11.16
CA SER A 72 20.27 4.09 -11.50
C SER A 72 19.11 4.26 -12.47
N ASP A 73 19.02 3.43 -13.52
CA ASP A 73 17.95 3.47 -14.51
C ASP A 73 16.58 3.15 -13.90
N VAL A 74 16.53 2.15 -13.01
CA VAL A 74 15.30 1.80 -12.25
C VAL A 74 14.90 2.96 -11.36
N LEU A 75 15.83 3.58 -10.65
CA LEU A 75 15.53 4.76 -9.84
C LEU A 75 15.04 5.94 -10.69
N GLU A 76 15.70 6.22 -11.82
CA GLU A 76 15.27 7.28 -12.74
C GLU A 76 13.88 7.00 -13.31
N MET A 77 13.55 5.74 -13.60
CA MET A 77 12.20 5.33 -14.00
C MET A 77 11.19 5.56 -12.88
N LEU A 78 11.51 5.23 -11.64
CA LEU A 78 10.64 5.42 -10.47
C LEU A 78 10.44 6.90 -10.14
N GLU A 79 11.50 7.71 -10.24
CA GLU A 79 11.47 9.17 -10.03
C GLU A 79 10.84 9.91 -11.22
N ALA A 80 10.84 9.32 -12.42
CA ALA A 80 10.23 9.92 -13.59
C ALA A 80 8.73 10.09 -13.33
N LYS A 81 8.31 11.36 -13.34
CA LYS A 81 6.93 11.79 -13.11
C LYS A 81 5.91 11.02 -13.97
N GLY A 82 6.32 10.52 -15.14
CA GLY A 82 5.52 9.66 -16.00
C GLY A 82 5.13 8.33 -15.36
N TYR A 83 6.05 7.62 -14.72
CA TYR A 83 5.76 6.31 -14.10
C TYR A 83 4.75 6.43 -12.96
N LEU A 84 4.93 7.41 -12.06
CA LEU A 84 3.95 7.67 -10.99
C LEU A 84 2.59 8.09 -11.55
N THR A 85 2.58 8.87 -12.64
CA THR A 85 1.33 9.28 -13.30
C THR A 85 0.64 8.09 -13.98
N ASP A 86 1.39 7.20 -14.64
CA ASP A 86 0.86 6.00 -15.30
C ASP A 86 0.33 4.98 -14.28
N VAL A 87 1.06 4.76 -13.17
CA VAL A 87 0.60 3.91 -12.07
C VAL A 87 -0.66 4.52 -11.43
N GLN A 88 -0.66 5.82 -11.15
CA GLN A 88 -1.83 6.52 -10.61
C GLN A 88 -3.03 6.44 -11.58
N GLU A 89 -2.81 6.61 -12.88
CA GLU A 89 -3.87 6.54 -13.89
C GLU A 89 -4.41 5.11 -14.02
N ASN A 90 -3.55 4.10 -13.98
CA ASN A 90 -3.96 2.69 -14.03
C ASN A 90 -4.74 2.28 -12.78
N VAL A 91 -4.27 2.68 -11.59
CA VAL A 91 -4.97 2.48 -10.33
C VAL A 91 -6.32 3.21 -10.34
N GLN A 92 -6.37 4.46 -10.80
CA GLN A 92 -7.60 5.22 -10.91
C GLN A 92 -8.59 4.59 -11.90
N LYS A 93 -8.11 4.07 -13.05
CA LYS A 93 -8.95 3.34 -14.01
C LYS A 93 -9.49 2.04 -13.42
N ALA A 94 -8.67 1.26 -12.72
CA ALA A 94 -9.11 0.03 -12.08
C ALA A 94 -10.18 0.31 -11.01
N LEU A 95 -9.96 1.33 -10.16
CA LEU A 95 -10.94 1.77 -9.16
C LEU A 95 -12.24 2.26 -9.82
N GLN A 96 -12.15 2.97 -10.94
CA GLN A 96 -13.31 3.46 -11.68
C GLN A 96 -14.13 2.30 -12.26
N ILE A 97 -13.49 1.29 -12.85
CA ILE A 97 -14.16 0.09 -13.38
C ILE A 97 -14.88 -0.66 -12.25
N SER A 98 -14.20 -0.87 -11.13
CA SER A 98 -14.79 -1.50 -9.95
C SER A 98 -15.98 -0.69 -9.42
N LEU A 99 -15.87 0.64 -9.38
CA LEU A 99 -16.95 1.53 -8.95
C LEU A 99 -18.16 1.52 -9.90
N ASP A 100 -17.92 1.45 -11.21
CA ASP A 100 -18.97 1.41 -12.23
C ASP A 100 -19.66 0.04 -12.32
N SER A 101 -19.01 -1.02 -11.84
CA SER A 101 -19.61 -2.35 -11.74
C SER A 101 -20.61 -2.53 -10.58
N LEU A 102 -20.59 -1.62 -9.59
CA LEU A 102 -21.49 -1.64 -8.45
C LEU A 102 -22.90 -1.14 -8.85
N SER A 103 -23.95 -1.82 -8.37
CA SER A 103 -25.33 -1.34 -8.59
C SER A 103 -25.56 0.00 -7.85
N GLY A 104 -26.55 0.78 -8.29
CA GLY A 104 -26.72 2.19 -7.88
C GLY A 104 -26.68 2.44 -6.37
N ASP A 105 -27.29 1.55 -5.59
CA ASP A 105 -27.33 1.66 -4.13
C ASP A 105 -25.95 1.41 -3.47
N TYR A 106 -25.15 0.49 -4.04
CA TYR A 106 -23.78 0.22 -3.57
C TYR A 106 -22.82 1.35 -3.94
N LYS A 107 -23.03 1.98 -5.11
CA LYS A 107 -22.20 3.11 -5.56
C LYS A 107 -22.39 4.35 -4.69
N GLU A 108 -23.62 4.65 -4.28
CA GLU A 108 -23.88 5.73 -3.31
C GLU A 108 -23.30 5.41 -1.92
N LEU A 109 -23.42 4.16 -1.46
CA LEU A 109 -22.78 3.72 -0.22
C LEU A 109 -21.25 3.85 -0.27
N PHE A 110 -20.61 3.45 -1.38
CA PHE A 110 -19.17 3.64 -1.60
C PHE A 110 -18.77 5.11 -1.45
N LYS A 111 -19.52 6.04 -2.06
CA LYS A 111 -19.25 7.48 -1.93
C LYS A 111 -19.34 7.95 -0.48
N HIS A 112 -20.32 7.48 0.27
CA HIS A 112 -20.43 7.80 1.70
C HIS A 112 -19.24 7.25 2.51
N ILE A 113 -18.78 6.04 2.22
CA ILE A 113 -17.59 5.46 2.86
C ILE A 113 -16.34 6.27 2.51
N ALA A 114 -16.12 6.55 1.23
CA ALA A 114 -14.98 7.32 0.75
C ALA A 114 -14.96 8.77 1.28
N CYS A 115 -16.13 9.42 1.41
CA CYS A 115 -16.18 10.81 1.88
C CYS A 115 -16.06 10.96 3.39
N PHE A 116 -16.57 10.00 4.17
CA PHE A 116 -16.72 10.16 5.62
C PHE A 116 -15.87 9.19 6.45
N PHE A 117 -15.41 8.09 5.87
CA PHE A 117 -14.81 6.97 6.60
C PHE A 117 -13.41 6.57 6.13
N VAL A 118 -12.79 7.31 5.21
CA VAL A 118 -11.37 7.11 4.85
C VAL A 118 -10.50 7.24 6.11
N GLY A 119 -9.69 6.21 6.38
CA GLY A 119 -8.81 6.14 7.55
C GLY A 119 -9.52 5.88 8.89
N LYS A 120 -10.79 5.46 8.90
CA LYS A 120 -11.52 5.09 10.13
C LYS A 120 -11.52 3.58 10.34
N GLU A 121 -11.49 3.15 11.61
CA GLU A 121 -11.51 1.73 11.98
C GLU A 121 -12.78 1.02 11.47
N ARG A 122 -12.59 -0.16 10.88
CA ARG A 122 -13.64 -1.02 10.29
C ARG A 122 -14.85 -1.22 11.20
N GLU A 123 -14.65 -1.51 12.48
CA GLU A 123 -15.74 -1.73 13.44
C GLU A 123 -16.61 -0.48 13.64
N VAL A 124 -16.01 0.71 13.57
CA VAL A 124 -16.72 1.99 13.70
C VAL A 124 -17.57 2.24 12.47
N THR A 125 -17.01 2.00 11.29
CA THR A 125 -17.70 2.12 10.00
C THR A 125 -18.87 1.14 9.90
N GLU A 126 -18.66 -0.14 10.25
CA GLU A 126 -19.73 -1.15 10.26
C GLU A 126 -20.89 -0.79 11.20
N THR A 127 -20.56 -0.28 12.39
CA THR A 127 -21.57 0.10 13.39
C THR A 127 -22.45 1.23 12.88
N ILE A 128 -21.84 2.29 12.34
CA ILE A 128 -22.57 3.46 11.83
C ILE A 128 -23.42 3.10 10.61
N LEU A 129 -22.91 2.23 9.73
CA LEU A 129 -23.66 1.74 8.57
C LEU A 129 -24.86 0.87 8.98
N LYS A 130 -24.70 0.03 10.01
CA LYS A 130 -25.81 -0.77 10.59
C LYS A 130 -26.86 0.10 11.27
N GLU A 131 -26.47 1.20 11.92
CA GLU A 131 -27.37 2.15 12.57
C GLU A 131 -28.15 3.00 11.55
N ARG A 132 -27.56 3.34 10.40
CA ARG A 132 -28.23 4.11 9.32
C ARG A 132 -29.19 3.30 8.45
N GLY A 133 -29.41 2.03 8.75
CA GLY A 133 -30.48 1.25 8.12
C GLY A 133 -30.10 0.54 6.81
N PHE A 134 -28.81 0.38 6.49
CA PHE A 134 -28.33 -0.44 5.36
C PHE A 134 -28.52 -1.95 5.61
N LYS A 135 -29.74 -2.40 5.92
CA LYS A 135 -29.96 -3.73 6.50
C LYS A 135 -30.55 -4.79 5.58
N HIS A 136 -31.22 -4.51 4.45
CA HIS A 136 -32.05 -5.58 3.87
C HIS A 136 -32.15 -5.73 2.34
N HIS A 137 -31.26 -5.14 1.54
CA HIS A 137 -31.25 -5.45 0.09
C HIS A 137 -29.89 -5.84 -0.50
N MET A 138 -28.81 -5.72 0.28
CA MET A 138 -27.47 -5.61 -0.29
C MET A 138 -26.40 -6.54 0.31
N GLY A 139 -26.81 -7.67 0.90
CA GLY A 139 -25.85 -8.57 1.56
C GLY A 139 -25.22 -7.95 2.81
N SER A 140 -24.36 -8.72 3.51
CA SER A 140 -23.72 -8.25 4.74
C SER A 140 -22.82 -7.04 4.45
N PRO A 141 -22.89 -5.94 5.23
CA PRO A 141 -21.94 -4.82 5.16
C PRO A 141 -20.47 -5.25 5.22
N SER A 142 -20.19 -6.39 5.85
CA SER A 142 -18.86 -6.98 5.92
C SER A 142 -18.29 -7.29 4.53
N SER A 143 -19.10 -7.77 3.58
CA SER A 143 -18.63 -8.16 2.25
C SER A 143 -18.10 -6.98 1.44
N LEU A 144 -18.67 -5.77 1.61
CA LEU A 144 -18.17 -4.58 0.91
C LEU A 144 -16.91 -4.03 1.54
N ILE A 145 -16.81 -4.08 2.87
CA ILE A 145 -15.59 -3.69 3.57
C ILE A 145 -14.47 -4.69 3.28
N ASP A 146 -14.80 -5.97 3.11
CA ASP A 146 -13.85 -6.98 2.65
C ASP A 146 -13.37 -6.66 1.23
N VAL A 147 -14.27 -6.32 0.28
CA VAL A 147 -13.87 -5.88 -1.07
C VAL A 147 -13.00 -4.63 -1.03
N PHE A 148 -13.31 -3.66 -0.16
CA PHE A 148 -12.49 -2.47 0.03
C PHE A 148 -11.12 -2.78 0.64
N SER A 149 -11.08 -3.67 1.63
CA SER A 149 -9.83 -4.12 2.25
C SER A 149 -8.97 -4.88 1.24
N GLN A 150 -9.60 -5.70 0.40
CA GLN A 150 -8.95 -6.41 -0.71
C GLN A 150 -8.37 -5.43 -1.74
N LEU A 151 -9.09 -4.37 -2.08
CA LEU A 151 -8.61 -3.32 -2.98
C LEU A 151 -7.48 -2.49 -2.36
N GLU A 152 -7.51 -2.21 -1.05
CA GLU A 152 -6.40 -1.56 -0.34
C GLU A 152 -5.16 -2.48 -0.25
N GLU A 153 -5.34 -3.80 -0.08
CA GLU A 153 -4.26 -4.80 -0.08
C GLU A 153 -3.65 -5.01 -1.48
N GLU A 154 -4.44 -4.97 -2.55
CA GLU A 154 -3.93 -5.09 -3.93
C GLU A 154 -3.20 -3.82 -4.41
N MET A 155 -3.38 -2.69 -3.71
CA MET A 155 -2.74 -1.41 -4.01
C MET A 155 -1.54 -1.08 -3.10
N SER A 156 -1.16 -1.96 -2.16
CA SER A 156 -0.08 -1.78 -1.19
C SER A 156 1.04 -2.81 -1.35
#